data_AF-A0A7E5WYI0-F1
#
_entry.id   AF-A0A7E5WYI0-F1
#
_cell.length_a   1.000
_cell.length_b   1.000
_cell.length_c   1.000
_cell.angle_alpha   90.00
_cell.angle_beta   90.00
_cell.angle_gamma   90.00
#
_symmetry.space_group_name_H-M   'P 1'
#
loop_
_entity.id
_entity.type
_entity.pdbx_description
1 polymer ?
#
loop_
_entity_poly.entity_id
_entity_poly.type
_entity_poly.pdbx_seq_one_letter_code
_entity_poly.pdbx_strand_id
1 'polypeptide(L)'
;MVIKLTGNGLGERQHDFNVKVSEAASNGVSFDDIKGETDIDKLFKIELASKYRKIGYIIEVLKSGDSLHISRALKCIWMYDDEFSDTISVDNLRNNVIPLMSFRMKRKLLLAISMHVQNEYRAAEFYKYCRSERLDNIAVKFLTSTNDNFKLEVIKDNSNCGLVTSIQGLRRKNLIGHSFVLAKAFIELFYENNRLPVLRDLSYLFADSSEDYLDLLEQTVKDASYGQLGARISKQIMKKHRKRVLKLPLLYVRILNPSVLVANSNPDDAKTYLKALIPEKVDSFWYENYYSTYKHIINILKDDKFAFIKQIFTTSYPGKQFEMTLEFYNQECYHLMTDEEKEKWALKQIASGNEILGNDNEYIWYKFVSFDKAFSNIKNYVNRTTDQTRRAMIINVLIESAKIHLANPTIWNRCVEKMLKYYYERHNNEAKYIKENFLDKLFQEFDVYQFDNDCWNALNKIFHSIDVYDKVQQFNGRSEFKIIALVYCIINKLDVDEALIKEVKTNVYFYRLNTNTKS
;
A
#
# COMPACT_ATOMS: atom_id res chain seq x y z
N MET A 1 17.75 -61.37 -18.07
CA MET A 1 18.30 -60.92 -16.77
C MET A 1 17.17 -60.49 -15.85
N VAL A 2 17.19 -60.92 -14.58
CA VAL A 2 16.29 -60.45 -13.51
C VAL A 2 17.11 -59.57 -12.56
N ILE A 3 16.63 -58.37 -12.27
CA ILE A 3 17.32 -57.33 -11.51
C ILE A 3 16.98 -57.48 -10.02
N LYS A 4 18.00 -57.71 -9.20
CA LYS A 4 17.90 -57.73 -7.75
C LYS A 4 18.56 -56.49 -7.17
N LEU A 5 17.83 -55.74 -6.34
CA LEU A 5 18.34 -54.57 -5.65
C LEU A 5 18.89 -54.95 -4.27
N THR A 6 20.03 -54.37 -3.93
CA THR A 6 20.72 -54.50 -2.66
C THR A 6 20.59 -53.19 -1.87
N GLY A 7 20.49 -53.27 -0.55
CA GLY A 7 20.28 -52.09 0.31
C GLY A 7 19.16 -52.29 1.34
N ASN A 8 19.38 -51.75 2.53
CA ASN A 8 18.53 -51.88 3.71
C ASN A 8 17.40 -50.85 3.70
N GLY A 9 17.56 -49.73 2.99
CA GLY A 9 16.56 -48.66 2.86
C GLY A 9 16.14 -48.32 1.42
N LEU A 10 15.05 -47.56 1.27
CA LEU A 10 14.56 -47.11 -0.05
C LEU A 10 15.59 -46.26 -0.81
N GLY A 11 16.32 -45.39 -0.12
CA GLY A 11 17.36 -44.56 -0.71
C GLY A 11 18.53 -45.38 -1.26
N GLU A 12 19.02 -46.34 -0.47
CA GLU A 12 20.09 -47.26 -0.87
C GLU A 12 19.69 -48.12 -2.07
N ARG A 13 18.46 -48.66 -2.07
CA ARG A 13 17.94 -49.44 -3.20
C ARG A 13 17.79 -48.60 -4.47
N GLN A 14 17.38 -47.33 -4.36
CA GLN A 14 17.30 -46.43 -5.52
C GLN A 14 18.70 -46.07 -6.05
N HIS A 15 19.69 -45.90 -5.16
CA HIS A 15 21.08 -45.71 -5.56
C HIS A 15 21.63 -46.94 -6.29
N ASP A 16 21.48 -48.14 -5.72
CA ASP A 16 21.89 -49.40 -6.34
C ASP A 16 21.24 -49.60 -7.72
N PHE A 17 19.94 -49.30 -7.84
CA PHE A 17 19.23 -49.34 -9.11
C PHE A 17 19.89 -48.42 -10.16
N ASN A 18 20.19 -47.17 -9.82
CA ASN A 18 20.78 -46.21 -10.74
C ASN A 18 22.20 -46.61 -11.17
N VAL A 19 22.99 -47.17 -10.24
CA VAL A 19 24.33 -47.70 -10.52
C VAL A 19 24.25 -48.83 -11.54
N LYS A 20 23.39 -49.83 -11.29
CA LYS A 20 23.23 -50.98 -12.20
C LYS A 20 22.75 -50.59 -13.60
N VAL A 21 21.84 -49.62 -13.71
CA VAL A 21 21.41 -49.10 -15.02
C VAL A 21 22.60 -48.47 -15.76
N SER A 22 23.42 -47.69 -15.06
CA SER A 22 24.56 -47.00 -15.65
C SER A 22 25.64 -47.98 -16.08
N GLU A 23 25.96 -48.97 -15.24
CA GLU A 23 26.90 -50.05 -15.57
C GLU A 23 26.42 -50.87 -16.78
N ALA A 24 25.15 -51.26 -16.81
CA ALA A 24 24.60 -52.00 -17.94
C ALA A 24 24.67 -51.21 -19.25
N ALA A 25 24.40 -49.89 -19.21
CA ALA A 25 24.53 -49.02 -20.36
C ALA A 25 25.99 -48.88 -20.82
N SER A 26 26.94 -48.69 -19.89
CA SER A 26 28.36 -48.59 -20.18
C SER A 26 28.96 -49.89 -20.73
N ASN A 27 28.48 -51.03 -20.25
CA ASN A 27 28.92 -52.36 -20.67
C ASN A 27 28.22 -52.84 -21.95
N GLY A 28 27.33 -52.03 -22.55
CA GLY A 28 26.65 -52.38 -23.79
C GLY A 28 25.74 -53.61 -23.67
N VAL A 29 25.14 -53.82 -22.49
CA VAL A 29 24.21 -54.94 -22.27
C VAL A 29 23.08 -54.87 -23.30
N SER A 30 22.81 -55.99 -23.97
CA SER A 30 21.75 -56.05 -25.00
C SER A 30 20.39 -55.75 -24.38
N PHE A 31 19.63 -54.92 -25.08
CA PHE A 31 18.30 -54.51 -24.64
C PHE A 31 17.30 -55.69 -24.58
N ASP A 32 17.49 -56.67 -25.46
CA ASP A 32 16.60 -57.83 -25.59
C ASP A 32 16.83 -58.87 -24.47
N ASP A 33 18.01 -58.84 -23.82
CA ASP A 33 18.37 -59.77 -22.75
C ASP A 33 17.60 -59.49 -21.44
N ILE A 34 16.93 -58.33 -21.32
CA ILE A 34 16.15 -57.94 -20.15
C ILE A 34 14.71 -58.37 -20.35
N LYS A 35 14.26 -59.38 -19.58
CA LYS A 35 12.98 -60.04 -19.79
C LYS A 35 11.76 -59.21 -19.36
N GLY A 36 11.93 -58.30 -18.39
CA GLY A 36 10.84 -57.42 -17.94
C GLY A 36 9.75 -58.14 -17.14
N GLU A 37 10.10 -59.20 -16.41
CA GLU A 37 9.14 -60.06 -15.70
C GLU A 37 8.61 -59.40 -14.42
N THR A 38 9.46 -58.67 -13.69
CA THR A 38 9.06 -57.90 -12.50
C THR A 38 8.94 -56.40 -12.79
N ASP A 39 8.27 -55.64 -11.92
CA ASP A 39 8.20 -54.18 -12.05
C ASP A 39 9.58 -53.51 -11.96
N ILE A 40 10.50 -54.09 -11.19
CA ILE A 40 11.90 -53.61 -11.14
C ILE A 40 12.57 -53.85 -12.49
N ASP A 41 12.36 -55.01 -13.11
CA ASP A 41 12.92 -55.32 -14.44
C ASP A 41 12.36 -54.37 -15.51
N LYS A 42 11.05 -54.08 -15.46
CA LYS A 42 10.41 -53.14 -16.39
C LYS A 42 10.94 -51.72 -16.20
N LEU A 43 11.05 -51.25 -14.96
CA LEU A 43 11.63 -49.94 -14.65
C LEU A 43 13.09 -49.85 -15.12
N PHE A 44 13.88 -50.91 -14.90
CA PHE A 44 15.25 -51.00 -15.36
C PHE A 44 15.33 -50.94 -16.89
N LYS A 45 14.46 -51.69 -17.58
CA LYS A 45 14.38 -51.72 -19.03
C LYS A 45 13.99 -50.34 -19.60
N ILE A 46 13.08 -49.61 -18.97
CA ILE A 46 12.72 -48.23 -19.37
C ILE A 46 13.93 -47.30 -19.27
N GLU A 47 14.69 -47.37 -18.18
CA GLU A 47 15.86 -46.52 -17.98
C GLU A 47 16.99 -46.87 -18.96
N LEU A 48 17.21 -48.15 -19.24
CA LEU A 48 18.16 -48.56 -20.28
C LEU A 48 17.70 -48.12 -21.68
N ALA A 49 16.41 -48.24 -22.00
CA ALA A 49 15.83 -47.71 -23.24
C ALA A 49 16.06 -46.20 -23.36
N SER A 50 15.98 -45.47 -22.24
CA SER A 50 16.29 -44.04 -22.19
C SER A 50 17.75 -43.76 -22.56
N LYS A 51 18.69 -44.51 -21.99
CA LYS A 51 20.13 -44.38 -22.31
C LYS A 51 20.44 -44.69 -23.77
N TYR A 52 19.77 -45.70 -24.34
CA TYR A 52 19.96 -46.12 -25.72
C TYR A 52 19.07 -45.39 -26.74
N ARG A 53 18.33 -44.37 -26.31
CA ARG A 53 17.39 -43.59 -27.14
C ARG A 53 16.39 -44.46 -27.94
N LYS A 54 15.90 -45.55 -27.35
CA LYS A 54 14.96 -46.48 -28.00
C LYS A 54 13.52 -45.94 -27.98
N ILE A 55 13.24 -44.93 -28.81
CA ILE A 55 11.95 -44.22 -28.83
C ILE A 55 10.73 -45.15 -29.00
N GLY A 56 10.81 -46.14 -29.89
CA GLY A 56 9.72 -47.10 -30.11
C GLY A 56 9.31 -47.83 -28.83
N TYR A 57 10.28 -48.27 -28.03
CA TYR A 57 10.00 -48.92 -26.75
C TYR A 57 9.36 -47.95 -25.74
N ILE A 58 9.86 -46.71 -25.67
CA ILE A 58 9.29 -45.68 -24.80
C ILE A 58 7.81 -45.42 -25.16
N ILE A 59 7.48 -45.37 -26.46
CA ILE A 59 6.09 -45.23 -26.92
C ILE A 59 5.22 -46.41 -26.50
N GLU A 60 5.70 -47.65 -26.63
CA GLU A 60 4.95 -48.82 -26.16
C GLU A 60 4.71 -48.78 -24.64
N VAL A 61 5.70 -48.31 -23.87
CA VAL A 61 5.53 -48.09 -22.42
C VAL A 61 4.44 -47.05 -22.14
N LEU A 62 4.35 -45.98 -22.93
CA LEU A 62 3.29 -44.98 -22.79
C LEU A 62 1.88 -45.57 -23.01
N LYS A 63 1.75 -46.63 -23.82
CA LYS A 63 0.49 -47.33 -24.11
C LYS A 63 0.10 -48.39 -23.07
N SER A 64 1.02 -48.78 -22.18
CA SER A 64 0.86 -49.93 -21.27
C SER A 64 -0.21 -49.78 -20.17
N GLY A 65 -0.80 -48.59 -20.00
CA GLY A 65 -1.79 -48.29 -18.96
C GLY A 65 -1.21 -48.16 -17.54
N ASP A 66 0.02 -48.61 -17.30
CA ASP A 66 0.67 -48.57 -15.99
C ASP A 66 1.24 -47.19 -15.68
N SER A 67 0.62 -46.51 -14.70
CA SER A 67 1.00 -45.15 -14.32
C SER A 67 2.44 -45.01 -13.80
N LEU A 68 3.02 -46.04 -13.18
CA LEU A 68 4.39 -46.03 -12.67
C LEU A 68 5.39 -46.06 -13.83
N HIS A 69 5.18 -46.99 -14.77
CA HIS A 69 6.01 -47.13 -15.96
C HIS A 69 5.91 -45.91 -16.88
N ILE A 70 4.69 -45.40 -17.11
CA ILE A 70 4.47 -44.16 -17.86
C ILE A 70 5.21 -42.99 -17.19
N SER A 71 5.07 -42.85 -15.87
CA SER A 71 5.74 -41.79 -15.12
C SER A 71 7.26 -41.82 -15.23
N ARG A 72 7.83 -43.02 -15.37
CA ARG A 72 9.26 -43.23 -15.59
C ARG A 72 9.65 -42.89 -17.02
N ALA A 73 8.88 -43.35 -18.02
CA ALA A 73 9.09 -43.05 -19.43
C ALA A 73 9.08 -41.54 -19.73
N LEU A 74 8.16 -40.78 -19.13
CA LEU A 74 8.08 -39.32 -19.32
C LEU A 74 9.31 -38.53 -18.81
N LYS A 75 10.26 -39.17 -18.12
CA LYS A 75 11.54 -38.54 -17.74
C LYS A 75 12.60 -38.62 -18.84
N CYS A 76 12.32 -39.29 -19.96
CA CYS A 76 13.23 -39.38 -21.10
C CYS A 76 13.23 -38.07 -21.90
N ILE A 77 13.88 -37.02 -21.38
CA ILE A 77 13.77 -35.64 -21.91
C ILE A 77 14.09 -35.56 -23.42
N TRP A 78 15.08 -36.32 -23.89
CA TRP A 78 15.49 -36.35 -25.30
C TRP A 78 14.35 -36.74 -26.27
N MET A 79 13.30 -37.42 -25.79
CA MET A 79 12.17 -37.82 -26.66
C MET A 79 11.36 -36.63 -27.16
N TYR A 80 11.50 -35.47 -26.52
CA TYR A 80 10.77 -34.26 -26.87
C TYR A 80 11.51 -33.40 -27.91
N ASP A 81 12.78 -33.71 -28.18
CA ASP A 81 13.61 -33.01 -29.15
C ASP A 81 13.02 -33.09 -30.57
N ASP A 82 13.40 -32.15 -31.43
CA ASP A 82 12.87 -32.05 -32.79
C ASP A 82 13.23 -33.25 -33.67
N GLU A 83 14.29 -34.00 -33.34
CA GLU A 83 14.63 -35.29 -33.98
C GLU A 83 13.47 -36.31 -33.89
N PHE A 84 12.62 -36.20 -32.87
CA PHE A 84 11.49 -37.11 -32.64
C PHE A 84 10.14 -36.44 -32.94
N SER A 85 10.11 -35.36 -33.72
CA SER A 85 8.88 -34.62 -34.03
C SER A 85 7.78 -35.48 -34.62
N ASP A 86 8.13 -36.45 -35.47
CA ASP A 86 7.16 -37.33 -36.12
C ASP A 86 6.48 -38.27 -35.10
N THR A 87 7.26 -38.72 -34.12
CA THR A 87 6.78 -39.63 -33.08
C THR A 87 6.04 -38.88 -31.97
N ILE A 88 6.59 -37.75 -31.50
CA ILE A 88 5.95 -36.85 -30.53
C ILE A 88 5.30 -35.68 -31.29
N SER A 89 4.36 -36.03 -32.16
CA SER A 89 3.47 -35.12 -32.89
C SER A 89 2.04 -35.20 -32.33
N VAL A 90 1.24 -34.15 -32.55
CA VAL A 90 -0.19 -34.18 -32.18
C VAL A 90 -0.90 -35.36 -32.85
N ASP A 91 -0.67 -35.57 -34.15
CA ASP A 91 -1.37 -36.59 -34.93
C ASP A 91 -1.02 -38.01 -34.46
N ASN A 92 0.27 -38.33 -34.32
CA ASN A 92 0.67 -39.65 -33.86
C ASN A 92 0.18 -39.92 -32.43
N LEU A 93 0.33 -38.94 -31.52
CA LEU A 93 -0.12 -39.11 -30.14
C LEU A 93 -1.63 -39.28 -30.05
N ARG A 94 -2.41 -38.47 -30.79
CA ARG A 94 -3.88 -38.53 -30.79
C ARG A 94 -4.40 -39.86 -31.30
N ASN A 95 -3.79 -40.42 -32.35
CA ASN A 95 -4.31 -41.61 -33.01
C ASN A 95 -3.78 -42.91 -32.39
N ASN A 96 -2.53 -42.91 -31.91
CA ASN A 96 -1.84 -44.16 -31.56
C ASN A 96 -1.46 -44.30 -30.08
N VAL A 97 -1.34 -43.20 -29.31
CA VAL A 97 -0.85 -43.26 -27.92
C VAL A 97 -1.94 -42.89 -26.93
N ILE A 98 -2.51 -41.68 -27.05
CA ILE A 98 -3.48 -41.11 -26.13
C ILE A 98 -4.74 -41.99 -25.94
N PRO A 99 -5.32 -42.64 -26.96
CA PRO A 99 -6.50 -43.49 -26.78
C PRO A 99 -6.28 -44.68 -25.84
N LEU A 100 -5.03 -45.11 -25.67
CA LEU A 100 -4.63 -46.21 -24.80
C LEU A 100 -4.20 -45.72 -23.39
N MET A 101 -4.17 -44.41 -23.17
CA MET A 101 -3.80 -43.81 -21.89
C MET A 101 -5.03 -43.44 -21.07
N SER A 102 -4.92 -43.57 -19.74
CA SER A 102 -5.88 -42.91 -18.85
C SER A 102 -5.79 -41.38 -18.97
N PHE A 103 -6.91 -40.68 -18.71
CA PHE A 103 -6.96 -39.22 -18.76
C PHE A 103 -5.88 -38.54 -17.89
N ARG A 104 -5.59 -39.11 -16.71
CA ARG A 104 -4.53 -38.62 -15.82
C ARG A 104 -3.15 -38.70 -16.48
N MET A 105 -2.86 -39.80 -17.19
CA MET A 105 -1.58 -39.99 -17.87
C MET A 105 -1.48 -39.16 -19.15
N LYS A 106 -2.57 -39.01 -19.91
CA LYS A 106 -2.68 -38.03 -21.03
C LYS A 106 -2.27 -36.64 -20.56
N ARG A 107 -2.86 -36.15 -19.46
CA ARG A 107 -2.50 -34.84 -18.90
C ARG A 107 -1.02 -34.75 -18.50
N LYS A 108 -0.48 -35.82 -17.91
CA LYS A 108 0.94 -35.86 -17.50
C LYS A 108 1.88 -35.82 -18.70
N LEU A 109 1.56 -36.54 -19.78
CA LEU A 109 2.30 -36.51 -21.04
C LEU A 109 2.29 -35.11 -21.65
N LEU A 110 1.11 -34.51 -21.84
CA LEU A 110 1.00 -33.16 -22.41
C LEU A 110 1.73 -32.10 -21.57
N LEU A 111 1.71 -32.25 -20.25
CA LEU A 111 2.49 -31.41 -19.34
C LEU A 111 4.00 -31.59 -19.55
N ALA A 112 4.49 -32.82 -19.69
CA ALA A 112 5.90 -33.08 -19.98
C ALA A 112 6.31 -32.47 -21.32
N ILE A 113 5.51 -32.67 -22.37
CA ILE A 113 5.73 -32.08 -23.69
C ILE A 113 5.80 -30.54 -23.57
N SER A 114 4.86 -29.90 -22.84
CA SER A 114 4.84 -28.43 -22.68
C SER A 114 6.06 -27.86 -21.97
N MET A 115 6.81 -28.68 -21.22
CA MET A 115 8.03 -28.23 -20.53
C MET A 115 9.28 -28.38 -21.40
N HIS A 116 9.24 -29.23 -22.44
CA HIS A 116 10.43 -29.63 -23.18
C HIS A 116 10.39 -29.24 -24.66
N VAL A 117 9.22 -29.16 -25.29
CA VAL A 117 9.09 -28.68 -26.67
C VAL A 117 9.29 -27.16 -26.72
N GLN A 118 10.35 -26.74 -27.40
CA GLN A 118 10.68 -25.32 -27.63
C GLN A 118 10.38 -24.85 -29.06
N ASN A 119 10.14 -25.78 -29.99
CA ASN A 119 9.78 -25.46 -31.36
C ASN A 119 8.42 -24.76 -31.43
N GLU A 120 8.41 -23.55 -31.96
CA GLU A 120 7.24 -22.66 -31.95
C GLU A 120 6.03 -23.22 -32.70
N TYR A 121 6.27 -23.91 -33.81
CA TYR A 121 5.21 -24.51 -34.63
C TYR A 121 4.59 -25.72 -33.92
N ARG A 122 5.43 -26.62 -33.39
CA ARG A 122 4.97 -27.77 -32.60
C ARG A 122 4.19 -27.30 -31.38
N ALA A 123 4.67 -26.27 -30.67
CA ALA A 123 3.98 -25.68 -29.54
C ALA A 123 2.58 -25.14 -29.94
N ALA A 124 2.46 -24.50 -31.11
CA ALA A 124 1.18 -24.00 -31.61
C ALA A 124 0.20 -25.13 -31.95
N GLU A 125 0.68 -26.24 -32.52
CA GLU A 125 -0.15 -27.43 -32.77
C GLU A 125 -0.67 -28.04 -31.47
N PHE A 126 0.22 -28.23 -30.49
CA PHE A 126 -0.16 -28.75 -29.18
C PHE A 126 -1.10 -27.80 -28.42
N TYR A 127 -0.94 -26.48 -28.57
CA TYR A 127 -1.88 -25.49 -28.06
C TYR A 127 -3.28 -25.73 -28.64
N LYS A 128 -3.40 -25.80 -29.98
CA LYS A 128 -4.67 -26.00 -30.68
C LYS A 128 -5.34 -27.31 -30.25
N TYR A 129 -4.57 -28.40 -30.16
CA TYR A 129 -5.04 -29.68 -29.66
C TYR A 129 -5.56 -29.60 -28.22
N CYS A 130 -4.81 -28.96 -27.32
CA CYS A 130 -5.25 -28.81 -25.94
C CYS A 130 -6.54 -27.97 -25.83
N ARG A 131 -6.72 -26.95 -26.68
CA ARG A 131 -7.95 -26.15 -26.73
C ARG A 131 -9.14 -26.96 -27.23
N SER A 132 -8.99 -27.76 -28.29
CA SER A 132 -10.08 -28.61 -28.78
C SER A 132 -10.52 -29.65 -27.73
N GLU A 133 -9.59 -30.08 -26.88
CA GLU A 133 -9.82 -31.03 -25.79
C GLU A 133 -10.25 -30.39 -24.46
N ARG A 134 -10.49 -29.06 -24.43
CA ARG A 134 -10.84 -28.29 -23.22
C ARG A 134 -9.81 -28.41 -22.08
N LEU A 135 -8.53 -28.52 -22.43
CA LEU A 135 -7.38 -28.62 -21.51
C LEU A 135 -6.65 -27.27 -21.32
N ASP A 136 -7.42 -26.24 -20.99
CA ASP A 136 -7.01 -24.83 -21.00
C ASP A 136 -5.75 -24.54 -20.17
N ASN A 137 -5.67 -25.11 -18.96
CA ASN A 137 -4.53 -24.96 -18.07
C ASN A 137 -3.21 -25.52 -18.64
N ILE A 138 -3.29 -26.47 -19.57
CA ILE A 138 -2.14 -27.05 -20.27
C ILE A 138 -1.90 -26.27 -21.56
N ALA A 139 -2.95 -25.90 -22.31
CA ALA A 139 -2.85 -25.09 -23.51
C ALA A 139 -2.02 -23.83 -23.28
N VAL A 140 -2.31 -23.08 -22.21
CA VAL A 140 -1.57 -21.85 -21.84
C VAL A 140 -0.07 -22.07 -21.67
N LYS A 141 0.38 -23.28 -21.28
CA LYS A 141 1.81 -23.58 -21.14
C LYS A 141 2.50 -23.69 -22.50
N PHE A 142 1.81 -24.21 -23.51
CA PHE A 142 2.33 -24.22 -24.87
C PHE A 142 2.38 -22.83 -25.48
N LEU A 143 1.38 -21.99 -25.18
CA LEU A 143 1.31 -20.61 -25.69
C LEU A 143 2.55 -19.78 -25.37
N THR A 144 3.23 -20.03 -24.24
CA THR A 144 4.45 -19.28 -23.91
C THR A 144 5.61 -19.57 -24.86
N SER A 145 5.62 -20.74 -25.49
CA SER A 145 6.69 -21.23 -26.37
C SER A 145 6.37 -21.05 -27.86
N THR A 146 5.26 -20.39 -28.22
CA THR A 146 4.94 -20.07 -29.62
C THR A 146 5.56 -18.74 -30.04
N ASN A 147 5.61 -18.48 -31.34
CA ASN A 147 6.00 -17.17 -31.86
C ASN A 147 5.01 -16.06 -31.49
N ASP A 148 5.48 -14.81 -31.60
CA ASP A 148 4.73 -13.61 -31.26
C ASP A 148 3.47 -13.43 -32.11
N ASN A 149 3.47 -13.81 -33.40
CA ASN A 149 2.29 -13.69 -34.25
C ASN A 149 1.15 -14.58 -33.73
N PHE A 150 1.46 -15.82 -33.40
CA PHE A 150 0.48 -16.75 -32.85
C PHE A 150 -0.02 -16.30 -31.47
N LYS A 151 0.88 -15.80 -30.60
CA LYS A 151 0.48 -15.20 -29.31
C LYS A 151 -0.48 -14.05 -29.51
N LEU A 152 -0.19 -13.17 -30.47
CA LEU A 152 -1.01 -12.01 -30.79
C LEU A 152 -2.40 -12.40 -31.31
N GLU A 153 -2.47 -13.40 -32.20
CA GLU A 153 -3.74 -13.98 -32.66
C GLU A 153 -4.59 -14.49 -31.49
N VAL A 154 -3.98 -15.26 -30.59
CA VAL A 154 -4.66 -15.82 -29.42
C VAL A 154 -5.13 -14.72 -28.45
N ILE A 155 -4.31 -13.70 -28.21
CA ILE A 155 -4.64 -12.56 -27.33
C ILE A 155 -5.80 -11.75 -27.91
N LYS A 156 -5.83 -11.53 -29.23
CA LYS A 156 -6.87 -10.72 -29.90
C LYS A 156 -8.20 -11.43 -30.07
N ASP A 157 -8.23 -12.75 -29.97
CA ASP A 157 -9.47 -13.51 -30.01
C ASP A 157 -10.23 -13.37 -28.68
N ASN A 158 -11.36 -12.64 -28.73
CA ASN A 158 -12.22 -12.37 -27.58
C ASN A 158 -12.69 -13.64 -26.84
N SER A 159 -12.80 -14.78 -27.53
CA SER A 159 -13.18 -16.05 -26.90
C SER A 159 -12.12 -16.57 -25.92
N ASN A 160 -10.88 -16.09 -26.03
CA ASN A 160 -9.76 -16.45 -25.16
C ASN A 160 -9.53 -15.43 -24.03
N CYS A 161 -10.28 -14.33 -23.96
CA CYS A 161 -10.02 -13.24 -23.00
C CYS A 161 -9.94 -13.73 -21.55
N GLY A 162 -10.91 -14.52 -21.09
CA GLY A 162 -10.90 -15.07 -19.72
C GLY A 162 -9.71 -16.00 -19.44
N LEU A 163 -9.29 -16.79 -20.44
CA LEU A 163 -8.13 -17.67 -20.33
C LEU A 163 -6.83 -16.85 -20.22
N VAL A 164 -6.64 -15.89 -21.13
CA VAL A 164 -5.42 -15.09 -21.25
C VAL A 164 -5.24 -14.17 -20.04
N THR A 165 -6.31 -13.51 -19.59
CA THR A 165 -6.26 -12.59 -18.43
C THR A 165 -6.01 -13.33 -17.11
N SER A 166 -6.33 -14.63 -17.03
CA SER A 166 -6.01 -15.47 -15.87
C SER A 166 -4.50 -15.78 -15.71
N ILE A 167 -3.68 -15.47 -16.72
CA ILE A 167 -2.23 -15.74 -16.71
C ILE A 167 -1.52 -14.73 -15.81
N GLN A 168 -0.82 -15.22 -14.80
CA GLN A 168 -0.15 -14.43 -13.77
C GLN A 168 1.32 -14.79 -13.60
N GLY A 169 2.07 -13.90 -12.94
CA GLY A 169 3.46 -14.11 -12.53
C GLY A 169 4.41 -14.43 -13.69
N LEU A 170 5.30 -15.39 -13.48
CA LEU A 170 6.34 -15.76 -14.45
C LEU A 170 5.76 -16.19 -15.81
N ARG A 171 4.59 -16.82 -15.84
CA ARG A 171 3.96 -17.23 -17.11
C ARG A 171 3.52 -16.04 -17.94
N ARG A 172 3.04 -14.96 -17.31
CA ARG A 172 2.71 -13.72 -18.00
C ARG A 172 3.97 -13.11 -18.61
N LYS A 173 5.04 -13.04 -17.84
CA LYS A 173 6.34 -12.56 -18.34
C LYS A 173 6.83 -13.37 -19.53
N ASN A 174 6.70 -14.70 -19.50
CA ASN A 174 7.10 -15.56 -20.61
C ASN A 174 6.16 -15.44 -21.83
N LEU A 175 4.87 -15.21 -21.61
CA LEU A 175 3.91 -14.98 -22.68
C LEU A 175 4.25 -13.70 -23.45
N ILE A 176 4.45 -12.59 -22.72
CA ILE A 176 4.70 -11.27 -23.32
C ILE A 176 6.15 -11.14 -23.82
N GLY A 177 7.09 -11.82 -23.15
CA GLY A 177 8.51 -11.71 -23.48
C GLY A 177 8.98 -10.26 -23.44
N HIS A 178 9.75 -9.85 -24.45
CA HIS A 178 10.26 -8.49 -24.62
C HIS A 178 9.46 -7.68 -25.67
N SER A 179 8.24 -8.12 -26.00
CA SER A 179 7.45 -7.57 -27.11
C SER A 179 6.44 -6.52 -26.64
N PHE A 180 6.68 -5.25 -26.99
CA PHE A 180 5.75 -4.15 -26.70
C PHE A 180 4.41 -4.29 -27.43
N VAL A 181 4.40 -4.95 -28.60
CA VAL A 181 3.17 -5.24 -29.35
C VAL A 181 2.29 -6.22 -28.58
N LEU A 182 2.86 -7.30 -28.05
CA LEU A 182 2.14 -8.24 -27.20
C LEU A 182 1.71 -7.58 -25.88
N ALA A 183 2.59 -6.78 -25.27
CA ALA A 183 2.27 -6.07 -24.03
C ALA A 183 1.04 -5.16 -24.20
N LYS A 184 0.98 -4.39 -25.29
CA LYS A 184 -0.15 -3.53 -25.62
C LYS A 184 -1.44 -4.33 -25.78
N ALA A 185 -1.43 -5.33 -26.66
CA ALA A 185 -2.59 -6.17 -26.92
C ALA A 185 -3.10 -6.84 -25.63
N PHE A 186 -2.19 -7.28 -24.76
CA PHE A 186 -2.53 -7.90 -23.49
C PHE A 186 -3.13 -6.91 -22.48
N ILE A 187 -2.56 -5.71 -22.33
CA ILE A 187 -3.07 -4.66 -21.43
C ILE A 187 -4.47 -4.23 -21.85
N GLU A 188 -4.73 -4.14 -23.17
CA GLU A 188 -6.02 -3.72 -23.71
C GLU A 188 -7.17 -4.70 -23.40
N LEU A 189 -6.87 -5.94 -23.00
CA LEU A 189 -7.86 -6.90 -22.48
C LEU A 189 -8.46 -6.49 -21.13
N PHE A 190 -7.78 -5.61 -20.39
CA PHE A 190 -8.23 -5.17 -19.07
C PHE A 190 -8.99 -3.85 -19.16
N TYR A 191 -10.01 -3.71 -18.30
CA TYR A 191 -10.69 -2.44 -18.05
C TYR A 191 -9.69 -1.35 -17.70
N GLU A 192 -9.99 -0.10 -18.10
CA GLU A 192 -9.05 1.03 -18.00
C GLU A 192 -8.43 1.18 -16.59
N ASN A 193 -9.25 1.03 -15.55
CA ASN A 193 -8.82 1.10 -14.14
C ASN A 193 -7.87 -0.01 -13.70
N ASN A 194 -7.78 -1.13 -14.43
CA ASN A 194 -6.91 -2.27 -14.13
C ASN A 194 -5.64 -2.31 -15.00
N ARG A 195 -5.48 -1.39 -15.95
CA ARG A 195 -4.33 -1.40 -16.88
C ARG A 195 -3.00 -1.06 -16.20
N LEU A 196 -2.99 -0.10 -15.27
CA LEU A 196 -1.76 0.28 -14.56
C LEU A 196 -1.18 -0.86 -13.69
N PRO A 197 -1.97 -1.60 -12.89
CA PRO A 197 -1.50 -2.81 -12.22
C PRO A 197 -0.86 -3.83 -13.16
N VAL A 198 -1.48 -4.08 -14.32
CA VAL A 198 -0.97 -5.04 -15.32
C VAL A 198 0.34 -4.54 -15.94
N LEU A 199 0.41 -3.27 -16.31
CA LEU A 199 1.62 -2.64 -16.84
C LEU A 199 2.78 -2.72 -15.83
N ARG A 200 2.50 -2.55 -14.53
CA ARG A 200 3.50 -2.68 -13.47
C ARG A 200 4.08 -4.10 -13.38
N ASP A 201 3.27 -5.13 -13.61
CA ASP A 201 3.76 -6.52 -13.68
C ASP A 201 4.70 -6.72 -14.89
N LEU A 202 4.60 -5.85 -15.90
CA LEU A 202 5.47 -5.79 -17.07
C LEU A 202 6.61 -4.75 -16.93
N SER A 203 6.86 -4.26 -15.72
CA SER A 203 7.89 -3.24 -15.46
C SER A 203 9.32 -3.62 -15.84
N TYR A 204 9.59 -4.91 -16.08
CA TYR A 204 10.88 -5.35 -16.63
C TYR A 204 11.13 -4.79 -18.04
N LEU A 205 10.07 -4.52 -18.82
CA LEU A 205 10.17 -3.90 -20.15
C LEU A 205 10.75 -2.47 -20.10
N PHE A 206 10.62 -1.79 -18.96
CA PHE A 206 11.27 -0.48 -18.77
C PHE A 206 12.80 -0.57 -18.83
N ALA A 207 13.38 -1.72 -18.46
CA ALA A 207 14.82 -1.94 -18.57
C ALA A 207 15.27 -2.19 -20.01
N ASP A 208 14.38 -2.73 -20.85
CA ASP A 208 14.65 -2.98 -22.28
C ASP A 208 14.58 -1.68 -23.08
N SER A 209 13.50 -0.91 -22.90
CA SER A 209 13.34 0.41 -23.49
C SER A 209 12.44 1.27 -22.61
N SER A 210 13.04 2.28 -21.97
CA SER A 210 12.26 3.22 -21.16
C SER A 210 11.36 4.12 -22.02
N GLU A 211 11.72 4.38 -23.28
CA GLU A 211 10.88 5.21 -24.17
C GLU A 211 9.62 4.44 -24.59
N ASP A 212 9.77 3.22 -25.11
CA ASP A 212 8.64 2.40 -25.55
C ASP A 212 7.72 2.02 -24.39
N TYR A 213 8.28 1.79 -23.20
CA TYR A 213 7.49 1.56 -22.00
C TYR A 213 6.65 2.78 -21.61
N LEU A 214 7.22 3.98 -21.70
CA LEU A 214 6.48 5.20 -21.39
C LEU A 214 5.45 5.53 -22.48
N ASP A 215 5.75 5.26 -23.75
CA ASP A 215 4.76 5.37 -24.83
C ASP A 215 3.60 4.40 -24.62
N LEU A 216 3.89 3.15 -24.25
CA LEU A 216 2.87 2.16 -23.90
C LEU A 216 2.03 2.62 -22.71
N LEU A 217 2.68 3.13 -21.66
CA LEU A 217 2.01 3.66 -20.46
C LEU A 217 1.05 4.78 -20.84
N GLU A 218 1.53 5.79 -21.55
CA GLU A 218 0.79 6.99 -21.93
C GLU A 218 -0.38 6.68 -22.88
N GLN A 219 -0.24 5.66 -23.74
CA GLN A 219 -1.32 5.24 -24.64
C GLN A 219 -2.41 4.41 -23.96
N THR A 220 -2.04 3.61 -22.95
CA THR A 220 -2.95 2.60 -22.37
C THR A 220 -3.59 3.03 -21.06
N VAL A 221 -2.89 3.82 -20.26
CA VAL A 221 -3.32 4.26 -18.92
C VAL A 221 -3.90 5.68 -19.02
N LYS A 222 -5.24 5.77 -18.99
CA LYS A 222 -5.96 7.05 -18.95
C LYS A 222 -6.41 7.45 -17.56
N ASP A 223 -6.71 6.46 -16.73
CA ASP A 223 -7.03 6.64 -15.32
C ASP A 223 -6.00 5.91 -14.46
N ALA A 224 -5.51 6.62 -13.45
CA ALA A 224 -4.48 6.18 -12.51
C ALA A 224 -5.07 5.92 -11.12
N SER A 225 -6.37 5.65 -11.04
CA SER A 225 -7.11 5.41 -9.81
C SER A 225 -6.58 4.24 -8.96
N TYR A 226 -5.85 3.29 -9.56
CA TYR A 226 -5.35 2.10 -8.86
C TYR A 226 -3.83 1.89 -9.02
N GLY A 227 -3.06 2.47 -8.08
CA GLY A 227 -1.68 2.09 -7.80
C GLY A 227 -0.61 3.06 -8.29
N GLN A 228 0.63 2.77 -7.91
CA GLN A 228 1.81 3.58 -8.24
C GLN A 228 2.93 2.70 -8.79
N LEU A 229 3.81 3.32 -9.57
CA LEU A 229 5.09 2.75 -9.99
C LEU A 229 6.03 2.66 -8.79
N GLY A 230 6.91 1.65 -8.81
CA GLY A 230 7.93 1.48 -7.79
C GLY A 230 8.97 2.62 -7.81
N ALA A 231 9.53 2.94 -6.64
CA ALA A 231 10.46 4.05 -6.45
C ALA A 231 11.66 4.04 -7.43
N ARG A 232 12.17 2.87 -7.81
CA ARG A 232 13.28 2.72 -8.77
C ARG A 232 12.92 3.29 -10.15
N ILE A 233 11.74 2.94 -10.67
CA ILE A 233 11.28 3.39 -11.99
C ILE A 233 10.92 4.86 -11.92
N SER A 234 10.20 5.29 -10.87
CA SER A 234 9.89 6.71 -10.66
C SER A 234 11.14 7.58 -10.64
N LYS A 235 12.23 7.10 -10.01
CA LYS A 235 13.51 7.83 -9.97
C LYS A 235 14.17 7.94 -11.35
N GLN A 236 14.10 6.88 -12.15
CA GLN A 236 14.61 6.90 -13.53
C GLN A 236 13.78 7.86 -14.39
N ILE A 237 12.45 7.84 -14.28
CA ILE A 237 11.54 8.75 -14.99
C ILE A 237 11.86 10.20 -14.62
N MET A 238 11.92 10.55 -13.33
CA MET A 238 12.21 11.93 -12.90
C MET A 238 13.60 12.41 -13.34
N LYS A 239 14.58 11.51 -13.48
CA LYS A 239 15.94 11.87 -13.91
C LYS A 239 16.09 12.01 -15.42
N LYS A 240 15.52 11.10 -16.20
CA LYS A 240 15.76 10.99 -17.65
C LYS A 240 14.59 11.49 -18.50
N HIS A 241 13.37 11.38 -17.98
CA HIS A 241 12.12 11.59 -18.70
C HIS A 241 11.28 12.73 -18.12
N ARG A 242 11.90 13.65 -17.39
CA ARG A 242 11.23 14.79 -16.73
C ARG A 242 10.35 15.61 -17.67
N LYS A 243 10.75 15.77 -18.94
CA LYS A 243 9.96 16.48 -19.96
C LYS A 243 8.58 15.83 -20.18
N ARG A 244 8.50 14.49 -20.16
CA ARG A 244 7.22 13.76 -20.27
C ARG A 244 6.32 14.02 -19.06
N VAL A 245 6.90 14.03 -17.84
CA VAL A 245 6.19 14.35 -16.59
C VAL A 245 5.58 15.76 -16.64
N LEU A 246 6.33 16.75 -17.11
CA LEU A 246 5.84 18.13 -17.23
C LEU A 246 4.83 18.31 -18.37
N LYS A 247 4.86 17.47 -19.40
CA LYS A 247 3.90 17.48 -20.52
C LYS A 247 2.58 16.80 -20.15
N LEU A 248 2.62 15.74 -19.34
CA LEU A 248 1.46 14.94 -18.92
C LEU A 248 1.33 14.86 -17.38
N PRO A 249 1.29 16.00 -16.67
CA PRO A 249 1.31 16.02 -15.21
C PRO A 249 0.12 15.30 -14.58
N LEU A 250 -1.08 15.37 -15.16
CA LEU A 250 -2.28 14.69 -14.66
C LEU A 250 -2.09 13.16 -14.55
N LEU A 251 -1.36 12.57 -15.51
CA LEU A 251 -1.02 11.15 -15.50
C LEU A 251 0.14 10.86 -14.54
N TYR A 252 1.26 11.56 -14.71
CA TYR A 252 2.50 11.21 -14.02
C TYR A 252 2.43 11.48 -12.51
N VAL A 253 1.76 12.53 -12.06
CA VAL A 253 1.63 12.81 -10.62
C VAL A 253 0.91 11.68 -9.88
N ARG A 254 -0.09 11.07 -10.52
CA ARG A 254 -0.91 10.02 -9.90
C ARG A 254 -0.18 8.67 -9.85
N ILE A 255 0.66 8.37 -10.84
CA ILE A 255 1.34 7.07 -10.95
C ILE A 255 2.75 7.05 -10.35
N LEU A 256 3.42 8.20 -10.21
CA LEU A 256 4.77 8.22 -9.66
C LEU A 256 4.74 8.04 -8.15
N ASN A 257 5.78 7.43 -7.59
CA ASN A 257 5.93 7.34 -6.15
C ASN A 257 6.02 8.76 -5.53
N PRO A 258 5.15 9.14 -4.57
CA PRO A 258 5.06 10.50 -4.04
C PRO A 258 6.38 11.00 -3.43
N SER A 259 7.09 10.14 -2.69
CA SER A 259 8.36 10.52 -2.07
C SER A 259 9.43 10.85 -3.12
N VAL A 260 9.46 10.10 -4.22
CA VAL A 260 10.39 10.34 -5.33
C VAL A 260 10.01 11.57 -6.11
N LEU A 261 8.71 11.77 -6.39
CA LEU A 261 8.21 12.96 -7.06
C LEU A 261 8.62 14.22 -6.28
N VAL A 262 8.30 14.28 -4.98
CA VAL A 262 8.64 15.42 -4.11
C VAL A 262 10.14 15.66 -4.05
N ALA A 263 10.94 14.61 -3.85
CA ALA A 263 12.39 14.74 -3.72
C ALA A 263 13.10 15.19 -5.02
N ASN A 264 12.46 15.08 -6.18
CA ASN A 264 13.03 15.44 -7.48
C ASN A 264 12.31 16.61 -8.15
N SER A 265 11.46 17.33 -7.41
CA SER A 265 10.68 18.46 -7.91
C SER A 265 11.08 19.76 -7.22
N ASN A 266 11.05 20.86 -7.96
CA ASN A 266 11.25 22.21 -7.45
C ASN A 266 9.89 22.95 -7.37
N PRO A 267 9.84 24.19 -6.83
CA PRO A 267 8.59 24.94 -6.74
C PRO A 267 7.90 25.19 -8.08
N ASP A 268 8.63 25.37 -9.19
CA ASP A 268 8.04 25.62 -10.50
C ASP A 268 7.41 24.35 -11.11
N ASP A 269 8.01 23.19 -10.86
CA ASP A 269 7.40 21.89 -11.17
C ASP A 269 6.10 21.73 -10.39
N ALA A 270 6.13 21.99 -9.09
CA ALA A 270 4.96 21.88 -8.21
C ALA A 270 3.82 22.78 -8.69
N LYS A 271 4.12 24.04 -9.07
CA LYS A 271 3.13 24.95 -9.67
C LYS A 271 2.54 24.38 -10.97
N THR A 272 3.37 23.78 -11.81
CA THR A 272 2.95 23.15 -13.08
C THR A 272 2.01 21.97 -12.82
N TYR A 273 2.37 21.10 -11.88
CA TYR A 273 1.56 19.96 -11.47
C TYR A 273 0.22 20.40 -10.92
N LEU A 274 0.22 21.30 -9.93
CA LEU A 274 -0.99 21.75 -9.25
C LEU A 274 -1.98 22.38 -10.23
N LYS A 275 -1.53 23.24 -11.14
CA LYS A 275 -2.39 23.84 -12.18
C LYS A 275 -3.07 22.79 -13.05
N ALA A 276 -2.34 21.74 -13.44
CA ALA A 276 -2.89 20.70 -14.31
C ALA A 276 -3.78 19.69 -13.57
N LEU A 277 -3.71 19.63 -12.25
CA LEU A 277 -4.51 18.75 -11.41
C LEU A 277 -5.84 19.40 -10.98
N ILE A 278 -6.07 20.68 -11.31
CA ILE A 278 -7.34 21.34 -11.01
C ILE A 278 -8.47 20.65 -11.77
N PRO A 279 -9.52 20.18 -11.09
CA PRO A 279 -10.69 19.60 -11.74
C PRO A 279 -11.45 20.63 -12.58
N GLU A 280 -12.19 20.20 -13.58
CA GLU A 280 -12.98 21.12 -14.43
C GLU A 280 -14.11 21.81 -13.66
N LYS A 281 -14.67 21.15 -12.63
CA LYS A 281 -15.82 21.64 -11.85
C LYS A 281 -15.39 21.97 -10.42
N VAL A 282 -15.92 23.08 -9.90
CA VAL A 282 -15.71 23.50 -8.50
C VAL A 282 -16.19 22.46 -7.50
N ASP A 283 -17.30 21.77 -7.77
CA ASP A 283 -17.81 20.72 -6.90
C ASP A 283 -16.83 19.55 -6.80
N SER A 284 -16.14 19.20 -7.89
CA SER A 284 -15.10 18.17 -7.90
C SER A 284 -13.86 18.60 -7.12
N PHE A 285 -13.46 19.88 -7.20
CA PHE A 285 -12.36 20.42 -6.41
C PHE A 285 -12.58 20.21 -4.90
N TRP A 286 -13.79 20.50 -4.43
CA TRP A 286 -14.15 20.28 -3.03
C TRP A 286 -14.37 18.79 -2.75
N TYR A 287 -15.13 18.06 -3.57
CA TYR A 287 -15.39 16.62 -3.34
C TYR A 287 -14.10 15.79 -3.22
N GLU A 288 -13.10 16.07 -4.06
CA GLU A 288 -11.81 15.36 -4.05
C GLU A 288 -10.86 15.82 -2.92
N ASN A 289 -11.25 16.82 -2.12
CA ASN A 289 -10.41 17.49 -1.14
C ASN A 289 -9.02 17.81 -1.71
N TYR A 290 -9.00 18.69 -2.72
CA TYR A 290 -7.79 19.03 -3.49
C TYR A 290 -6.59 19.36 -2.58
N TYR A 291 -6.81 20.09 -1.49
CA TYR A 291 -5.75 20.43 -0.53
C TYR A 291 -5.10 19.19 0.08
N SER A 292 -5.90 18.30 0.68
CA SER A 292 -5.39 17.11 1.36
C SER A 292 -4.73 16.15 0.36
N THR A 293 -5.40 15.92 -0.77
CA THR A 293 -4.96 14.99 -1.82
C THR A 293 -3.58 15.37 -2.38
N TYR A 294 -3.33 16.66 -2.60
CA TYR A 294 -2.07 17.15 -3.17
C TYR A 294 -1.15 17.85 -2.16
N LYS A 295 -1.40 17.70 -0.85
CA LYS A 295 -0.63 18.33 0.24
C LYS A 295 0.88 18.12 0.10
N HIS A 296 1.30 16.93 -0.32
CA HIS A 296 2.70 16.57 -0.52
C HIS A 296 3.38 17.41 -1.62
N ILE A 297 2.66 17.82 -2.66
CA ILE A 297 3.15 18.70 -3.74
C ILE A 297 3.07 20.17 -3.30
N ILE A 298 1.96 20.56 -2.67
CA ILE A 298 1.76 21.93 -2.16
C ILE A 298 2.89 22.31 -1.18
N ASN A 299 3.35 21.35 -0.37
CA ASN A 299 4.43 21.58 0.58
C ASN A 299 5.79 21.90 -0.05
N ILE A 300 5.97 21.67 -1.35
CA ILE A 300 7.18 22.07 -2.09
C ILE A 300 7.27 23.59 -2.25
N LEU A 301 6.13 24.30 -2.29
CA LEU A 301 6.10 25.75 -2.56
C LEU A 301 6.71 26.62 -1.46
N LYS A 302 6.98 26.05 -0.27
CA LYS A 302 7.44 26.76 0.95
C LYS A 302 6.54 27.94 1.33
N ASP A 303 6.83 29.13 0.81
CA ASP A 303 6.12 30.37 1.06
C ASP A 303 5.05 30.60 -0.03
N ASP A 304 4.04 31.44 0.23
CA ASP A 304 2.96 31.79 -0.71
C ASP A 304 2.03 30.63 -1.15
N LYS A 305 1.97 29.53 -0.39
CA LYS A 305 1.04 28.42 -0.65
C LYS A 305 -0.41 28.90 -0.80
N PHE A 306 -0.89 29.67 0.17
CA PHE A 306 -2.25 30.19 0.14
C PHE A 306 -2.50 31.10 -1.06
N ALA A 307 -1.62 32.08 -1.30
CA ALA A 307 -1.74 33.02 -2.40
C ALA A 307 -1.78 32.29 -3.77
N PHE A 308 -0.90 31.30 -3.97
CA PHE A 308 -0.87 30.52 -5.20
C PHE A 308 -2.12 29.66 -5.38
N ILE A 309 -2.54 28.91 -4.35
CA ILE A 309 -3.73 28.05 -4.45
C ILE A 309 -5.00 28.90 -4.68
N LYS A 310 -5.11 30.05 -4.00
CA LYS A 310 -6.20 30.99 -4.24
C LYS A 310 -6.18 31.55 -5.66
N GLN A 311 -5.01 31.90 -6.19
CA GLN A 311 -4.87 32.40 -7.56
C GLN A 311 -5.35 31.36 -8.58
N ILE A 312 -4.90 30.12 -8.46
CA ILE A 312 -5.30 29.07 -9.42
C ILE A 312 -6.79 28.74 -9.28
N PHE A 313 -7.34 28.70 -8.06
CA PHE A 313 -8.78 28.48 -7.83
C PHE A 313 -9.63 29.58 -8.48
N THR A 314 -9.30 30.85 -8.22
CA THR A 314 -10.07 31.99 -8.73
C THR A 314 -9.98 32.13 -10.25
N THR A 315 -8.85 31.73 -10.83
CA THR A 315 -8.66 31.70 -12.28
C THR A 315 -9.47 30.58 -12.93
N SER A 316 -9.49 29.38 -12.32
CA SER A 316 -10.22 28.23 -12.83
C SER A 316 -11.73 28.32 -12.59
N TYR A 317 -12.17 29.02 -11.54
CA TYR A 317 -13.57 29.17 -11.17
C TYR A 317 -13.96 30.66 -10.94
N PRO A 318 -14.02 31.48 -12.00
CA PRO A 318 -14.36 32.89 -11.88
C PRO A 318 -15.69 33.12 -11.14
N GLY A 319 -15.70 34.06 -10.20
CA GLY A 319 -16.89 34.43 -9.42
C GLY A 319 -17.22 33.49 -8.25
N LYS A 320 -16.48 32.39 -8.06
CA LYS A 320 -16.64 31.50 -6.89
C LYS A 320 -15.80 32.00 -5.72
N GLN A 321 -16.39 31.95 -4.52
CA GLN A 321 -15.67 32.24 -3.28
C GLN A 321 -14.75 31.05 -2.93
N PHE A 322 -13.53 31.35 -2.50
CA PHE A 322 -12.57 30.33 -2.05
C PHE A 322 -12.53 30.26 -0.53
N GLU A 323 -11.89 31.21 0.14
CA GLU A 323 -11.69 31.18 1.59
C GLU A 323 -12.94 31.54 2.41
N MET A 324 -14.00 32.04 1.76
CA MET A 324 -15.25 32.48 2.42
C MET A 324 -16.35 31.39 2.40
N THR A 325 -16.00 30.13 2.14
CA THR A 325 -16.96 29.01 2.08
C THR A 325 -16.82 28.06 3.25
N LEU A 326 -17.87 27.28 3.52
CA LEU A 326 -17.84 26.24 4.55
C LEU A 326 -16.88 25.10 4.15
N GLU A 327 -16.80 24.77 2.88
CA GLU A 327 -15.90 23.73 2.34
C GLU A 327 -14.43 24.05 2.66
N PHE A 328 -14.01 25.31 2.51
CA PHE A 328 -12.66 25.74 2.85
C PHE A 328 -12.31 25.48 4.33
N TYR A 329 -13.26 25.73 5.22
CA TYR A 329 -13.10 25.46 6.65
C TYR A 329 -13.08 23.95 6.93
N ASN A 330 -14.07 23.20 6.42
CA ASN A 330 -14.23 21.77 6.68
C ASN A 330 -13.07 20.92 6.12
N GLN A 331 -12.43 21.36 5.05
CA GLN A 331 -11.27 20.68 4.45
C GLN A 331 -9.94 21.18 4.98
N GLU A 332 -9.97 22.05 5.99
CA GLU A 332 -8.80 22.59 6.67
C GLU A 332 -7.82 23.32 5.74
N CYS A 333 -8.34 23.93 4.67
CA CYS A 333 -7.55 24.71 3.72
C CYS A 333 -6.87 25.93 4.38
N TYR A 334 -7.31 26.33 5.57
CA TYR A 334 -6.64 27.34 6.40
C TYR A 334 -5.22 26.93 6.82
N HIS A 335 -4.82 25.66 6.71
CA HIS A 335 -3.43 25.24 6.87
C HIS A 335 -2.50 25.68 5.72
N LEU A 336 -3.06 26.22 4.64
CA LEU A 336 -2.29 26.91 3.59
C LEU A 336 -1.79 28.28 4.05
N MET A 337 -2.48 28.89 5.02
CA MET A 337 -2.22 30.24 5.52
C MET A 337 -1.17 30.24 6.63
N THR A 338 -0.38 31.31 6.67
CA THR A 338 0.38 31.73 7.86
C THR A 338 -0.57 32.15 8.99
N ASP A 339 -0.08 32.23 10.22
CA ASP A 339 -0.93 32.63 11.35
C ASP A 339 -1.44 34.07 11.23
N GLU A 340 -0.65 34.97 10.65
CA GLU A 340 -1.09 36.34 10.32
C GLU A 340 -2.22 36.37 9.29
N GLU A 341 -2.15 35.52 8.26
CA GLU A 341 -3.21 35.38 7.26
C GLU A 341 -4.48 34.77 7.86
N LYS A 342 -4.35 33.78 8.76
CA LYS A 342 -5.49 33.18 9.48
C LYS A 342 -6.18 34.21 10.36
N GLU A 343 -5.45 35.04 11.10
CA GLU A 343 -6.05 36.08 11.93
C GLU A 343 -6.81 37.10 11.08
N LYS A 344 -6.21 37.59 9.98
CA LYS A 344 -6.90 38.50 9.04
C LYS A 344 -8.15 37.87 8.44
N TRP A 345 -8.07 36.60 8.06
CA TRP A 345 -9.20 35.85 7.52
C TRP A 345 -10.32 35.67 8.54
N ALA A 346 -10.00 35.25 9.77
CA ALA A 346 -10.99 35.08 10.83
C ALA A 346 -11.68 36.40 11.21
N LEU A 347 -10.93 37.51 11.30
CA LEU A 347 -11.53 38.83 11.53
C LEU A 347 -12.44 39.26 10.38
N LYS A 348 -12.10 38.92 9.13
CA LYS A 348 -12.96 39.17 7.98
C LYS A 348 -14.25 38.33 8.02
N GLN A 349 -14.18 37.08 8.48
CA GLN A 349 -15.37 36.22 8.66
C GLN A 349 -16.32 36.82 9.70
N ILE A 350 -15.79 37.20 10.87
CA ILE A 350 -16.53 37.91 11.93
C ILE A 350 -17.17 39.19 11.37
N ALA A 351 -16.40 40.05 10.71
CA ALA A 351 -16.90 41.31 10.18
C ALA A 351 -17.94 41.15 9.06
N SER A 352 -17.94 40.02 8.35
CA SER A 352 -18.92 39.76 7.28
C SER A 352 -20.33 39.50 7.80
N GLY A 353 -20.47 39.07 9.06
CA GLY A 353 -21.75 38.64 9.64
C GLY A 353 -22.35 37.37 9.02
N ASN A 354 -21.62 36.68 8.13
CA ASN A 354 -22.09 35.45 7.51
C ASN A 354 -21.90 34.26 8.46
N GLU A 355 -22.99 33.57 8.80
CA GLU A 355 -22.99 32.42 9.71
C GLU A 355 -22.60 31.10 9.03
N ILE A 356 -21.44 31.07 8.34
CA ILE A 356 -21.04 29.88 7.57
C ILE A 356 -20.78 28.65 8.45
N LEU A 357 -20.44 28.83 9.73
CA LEU A 357 -20.25 27.75 10.72
C LEU A 357 -21.55 27.34 11.43
N GLY A 358 -22.68 27.75 10.86
CA GLY A 358 -24.00 27.64 11.48
C GLY A 358 -24.27 28.80 12.43
N ASN A 359 -25.55 28.96 12.73
CA ASN A 359 -26.01 30.03 13.58
C ASN A 359 -25.25 30.01 14.90
N ASP A 360 -24.93 31.20 15.40
CA ASP A 360 -24.58 31.33 16.82
C ASP A 360 -23.18 30.69 17.16
N ASN A 361 -22.40 30.31 16.13
CA ASN A 361 -21.07 29.69 16.21
C ASN A 361 -19.91 30.63 15.81
N GLU A 362 -20.18 31.92 15.67
CA GLU A 362 -19.17 32.93 15.29
C GLU A 362 -17.95 32.96 16.22
N TYR A 363 -18.14 32.61 17.50
CA TYR A 363 -17.07 32.56 18.49
C TYR A 363 -15.92 31.61 18.10
N ILE A 364 -16.17 30.62 17.23
CA ILE A 364 -15.15 29.66 16.76
C ILE A 364 -14.04 30.37 16.00
N TRP A 365 -14.32 31.47 15.29
CA TRP A 365 -13.32 32.21 14.52
C TRP A 365 -12.17 32.75 15.38
N TYR A 366 -12.45 33.05 16.66
CA TYR A 366 -11.44 33.55 17.59
C TYR A 366 -10.33 32.53 17.89
N LYS A 367 -10.50 31.26 17.50
CA LYS A 367 -9.42 30.24 17.59
C LYS A 367 -8.20 30.60 16.73
N PHE A 368 -8.41 31.42 15.70
CA PHE A 368 -7.38 31.90 14.78
C PHE A 368 -6.92 33.34 15.07
N VAL A 369 -7.50 33.98 16.08
CA VAL A 369 -7.20 35.38 16.44
C VAL A 369 -6.21 35.40 17.59
N SER A 370 -5.33 36.41 17.65
CA SER A 370 -4.39 36.60 18.76
C SER A 370 -5.07 36.56 20.13
N PHE A 371 -4.40 35.95 21.12
CA PHE A 371 -4.99 35.64 22.41
C PHE A 371 -5.64 36.83 23.11
N ASP A 372 -4.98 37.99 23.17
CA ASP A 372 -5.53 39.14 23.89
C ASP A 372 -6.82 39.68 23.26
N LYS A 373 -6.94 39.64 21.92
CA LYS A 373 -8.17 40.01 21.20
C LYS A 373 -9.25 38.95 21.37
N ALA A 374 -8.89 37.66 21.24
CA ALA A 374 -9.80 36.55 21.46
C ALA A 374 -10.37 36.57 22.89
N PHE A 375 -9.50 36.71 23.89
CA PHE A 375 -9.87 36.77 25.30
C PHE A 375 -10.91 37.85 25.60
N SER A 376 -10.72 39.05 25.07
CA SER A 376 -11.66 40.17 25.30
C SER A 376 -13.05 39.88 24.72
N ASN A 377 -13.12 39.28 23.52
CA ASN A 377 -14.38 38.99 22.85
C ASN A 377 -15.07 37.74 23.38
N ILE A 378 -14.31 36.67 23.63
CA ILE A 378 -14.83 35.41 24.17
C ILE A 378 -15.50 35.62 25.53
N LYS A 379 -14.95 36.49 26.39
CA LYS A 379 -15.61 36.87 27.65
C LYS A 379 -17.04 37.38 27.42
N ASN A 380 -17.28 38.16 26.37
CA ASN A 380 -18.61 38.68 26.07
C ASN A 380 -19.57 37.55 25.64
N TYR A 381 -19.12 36.59 24.83
CA TYR A 381 -19.93 35.41 24.46
C TYR A 381 -20.24 34.54 25.69
N VAL A 382 -19.26 34.28 26.54
CA VAL A 382 -19.43 33.49 27.76
C VAL A 382 -20.47 34.15 28.70
N ASN A 383 -20.38 35.47 28.91
CA ASN A 383 -21.30 36.20 29.78
C ASN A 383 -22.77 36.16 29.30
N ARG A 384 -23.00 35.99 27.99
CA ARG A 384 -24.34 35.93 27.39
C ARG A 384 -24.89 34.50 27.27
N THR A 385 -24.07 33.48 27.55
CA THR A 385 -24.43 32.08 27.34
C THR A 385 -24.87 31.44 28.67
N THR A 386 -26.13 31.01 28.75
CA THR A 386 -26.70 30.38 29.95
C THR A 386 -26.42 28.87 30.04
N ASP A 387 -26.27 28.19 28.90
CA ASP A 387 -25.97 26.76 28.85
C ASP A 387 -24.53 26.46 29.27
N GLN A 388 -24.35 25.54 30.24
CA GLN A 388 -23.05 25.21 30.82
C GLN A 388 -22.11 24.55 29.79
N THR A 389 -22.64 23.63 28.99
CA THR A 389 -21.87 22.88 27.98
C THR A 389 -21.37 23.82 26.88
N ARG A 390 -22.23 24.72 26.41
CA ARG A 390 -21.91 25.71 25.40
C ARG A 390 -20.90 26.75 25.91
N ARG A 391 -21.03 27.21 27.16
CA ARG A 391 -20.00 28.06 27.77
C ARG A 391 -18.64 27.38 27.76
N ALA A 392 -18.57 26.10 28.11
CA ALA A 392 -17.33 25.34 28.08
C ALA A 392 -16.72 25.27 26.67
N MET A 393 -17.55 25.03 25.64
CA MET A 393 -17.09 25.06 24.24
C MET A 393 -16.53 26.43 23.82
N ILE A 394 -17.19 27.51 24.23
CA ILE A 394 -16.75 28.89 23.94
C ILE A 394 -15.41 29.18 24.63
N ILE A 395 -15.25 28.80 25.90
CA ILE A 395 -13.99 28.98 26.65
C ILE A 395 -12.85 28.19 26.01
N ASN A 396 -13.13 26.97 25.53
CA ASN A 396 -12.17 26.11 24.86
C ASN A 396 -11.57 26.70 23.57
N VAL A 397 -12.14 27.78 23.03
CA VAL A 397 -11.54 28.55 21.93
C VAL A 397 -10.30 29.32 22.38
N LEU A 398 -10.21 29.71 23.65
CA LEU A 398 -9.03 30.40 24.18
C LEU A 398 -7.80 29.51 24.26
N ILE A 399 -8.00 28.20 24.49
CA ILE A 399 -6.93 27.19 24.39
C ILE A 399 -6.35 27.21 22.97
N GLU A 400 -7.22 27.20 21.95
CA GLU A 400 -6.78 27.22 20.55
C GLU A 400 -6.08 28.52 20.16
N SER A 401 -6.63 29.65 20.59
CA SER A 401 -6.04 30.96 20.33
C SER A 401 -4.66 31.10 20.99
N ALA A 402 -4.47 30.55 22.20
CA ALA A 402 -3.17 30.53 22.86
C ALA A 402 -2.13 29.67 22.11
N LYS A 403 -2.56 28.62 21.37
CA LYS A 403 -1.64 27.75 20.61
C LYS A 403 -0.86 28.47 19.52
N ILE A 404 -1.39 29.60 19.02
CA ILE A 404 -0.70 30.46 18.04
C ILE A 404 0.70 30.85 18.56
N HIS A 405 0.88 30.92 19.89
CA HIS A 405 2.14 31.32 20.52
C HIS A 405 3.00 30.14 21.00
N LEU A 406 2.71 28.88 20.62
CA LEU A 406 3.44 27.70 21.10
C LEU A 406 4.96 27.75 20.89
N ALA A 407 5.42 28.45 19.85
CA ALA A 407 6.86 28.63 19.57
C ALA A 407 7.58 29.52 20.62
N ASN A 408 6.84 30.26 21.46
CA ASN A 408 7.39 31.14 22.48
C ASN A 408 6.83 30.79 23.88
N PRO A 409 7.58 30.00 24.68
CA PRO A 409 7.20 29.59 26.02
C PRO A 409 6.74 30.72 26.94
N THR A 410 7.41 31.86 26.93
CA THR A 410 7.07 33.00 27.78
C THR A 410 5.70 33.59 27.42
N ILE A 411 5.38 33.66 26.12
CA ILE A 411 4.10 34.23 25.67
C ILE A 411 2.95 33.27 25.95
N TRP A 412 3.09 31.99 25.57
CA TRP A 412 1.99 31.06 25.77
C TRP A 412 1.73 30.77 27.26
N ASN A 413 2.77 30.74 28.12
CA ASN A 413 2.58 30.63 29.58
C ASN A 413 1.71 31.77 30.12
N ARG A 414 2.03 33.02 29.77
CA ARG A 414 1.23 34.20 30.15
C ARG A 414 -0.22 34.11 29.66
N CYS A 415 -0.44 33.61 28.44
CA CYS A 415 -1.77 33.42 27.89
C CYS A 415 -2.55 32.36 28.67
N VAL A 416 -1.93 31.19 28.92
CA VAL A 416 -2.54 30.09 29.67
C VAL A 416 -2.82 30.50 31.12
N GLU A 417 -1.88 31.16 31.79
CA GLU A 417 -2.05 31.71 33.14
C GLU A 417 -3.27 32.65 33.21
N LYS A 418 -3.37 33.62 32.30
CA LYS A 418 -4.49 34.56 32.22
C LYS A 418 -5.83 33.86 31.98
N MET A 419 -5.84 32.82 31.15
CA MET A 419 -7.01 31.97 30.91
C MET A 419 -7.40 31.16 32.15
N LEU A 420 -6.44 30.52 32.82
CA LEU A 420 -6.66 29.72 34.03
C LEU A 420 -7.20 30.57 35.18
N LYS A 421 -6.62 31.76 35.40
CA LYS A 421 -7.10 32.72 36.40
C LYS A 421 -8.56 33.12 36.12
N TYR A 422 -8.87 33.48 34.89
CA TYR A 422 -10.23 33.81 34.49
C TYR A 422 -11.20 32.62 34.65
N TYR A 423 -10.77 31.42 34.26
CA TYR A 423 -11.56 30.21 34.41
C TYR A 423 -11.91 29.97 35.88
N TYR A 424 -10.93 30.04 36.77
CA TYR A 424 -11.15 29.87 38.20
C TYR A 424 -12.08 30.96 38.76
N GLU A 425 -11.85 32.23 38.44
CA GLU A 425 -12.67 33.34 38.96
C GLU A 425 -14.15 33.27 38.54
N ARG A 426 -14.44 32.76 37.34
CA ARG A 426 -15.79 32.82 36.76
C ARG A 426 -16.51 31.49 36.64
N HIS A 427 -15.75 30.38 36.59
CA HIS A 427 -16.26 29.06 36.24
C HIS A 427 -15.90 27.97 37.27
N ASN A 428 -15.36 28.35 38.44
CA ASN A 428 -15.06 27.37 39.50
C ASN A 428 -16.30 26.60 40.01
N ASN A 429 -17.48 27.21 39.88
CA ASN A 429 -18.77 26.62 40.29
C ASN A 429 -19.41 25.72 39.20
N GLU A 430 -18.78 25.55 38.04
CA GLU A 430 -19.28 24.62 37.01
C GLU A 430 -19.21 23.16 37.52
N ALA A 431 -19.95 22.26 36.87
CA ALA A 431 -19.91 20.84 37.22
C ALA A 431 -18.50 20.25 37.06
N LYS A 432 -18.14 19.27 37.92
CA LYS A 432 -16.80 18.65 37.93
C LYS A 432 -16.36 18.18 36.54
N TYR A 433 -17.21 17.44 35.83
CA TYR A 433 -16.90 16.92 34.48
C TYR A 433 -16.60 18.03 33.45
N ILE A 434 -17.15 19.24 33.60
CA ILE A 434 -16.87 20.38 32.71
C ILE A 434 -15.45 20.91 32.96
N LYS A 435 -15.06 21.01 34.23
CA LYS A 435 -13.69 21.38 34.63
C LYS A 435 -12.67 20.38 34.13
N GLU A 436 -12.96 19.10 34.30
CA GLU A 436 -12.12 18.00 33.82
C GLU A 436 -11.95 18.03 32.29
N ASN A 437 -13.03 18.24 31.53
CA ASN A 437 -12.96 18.34 30.06
C ASN A 437 -12.16 19.57 29.57
N PHE A 438 -12.25 20.70 30.29
CA PHE A 438 -11.42 21.87 30.00
C PHE A 438 -9.93 21.56 30.23
N LEU A 439 -9.61 20.88 31.33
CA LEU A 439 -8.24 20.50 31.68
C LEU A 439 -7.65 19.47 30.71
N ASP A 440 -8.42 18.45 30.31
CA ASP A 440 -7.97 17.50 29.28
C ASP A 440 -7.58 18.22 28.01
N LYS A 441 -8.43 19.14 27.53
CA LYS A 441 -8.14 19.90 26.32
C LYS A 441 -6.89 20.75 26.49
N LEU A 442 -6.69 21.34 27.66
CA LEU A 442 -5.47 22.09 27.96
C LEU A 442 -4.23 21.19 27.89
N PHE A 443 -4.27 20.01 28.49
CA PHE A 443 -3.14 19.08 28.54
C PHE A 443 -2.86 18.35 27.23
N GLN A 444 -3.84 18.27 26.34
CA GLN A 444 -3.62 17.81 24.96
C GLN A 444 -2.77 18.79 24.14
N GLU A 445 -2.82 20.08 24.49
CA GLU A 445 -2.27 21.15 23.66
C GLU A 445 -1.02 21.80 24.25
N PHE A 446 -0.87 21.76 25.57
CA PHE A 446 0.24 22.39 26.29
C PHE A 446 0.96 21.39 27.18
N ASP A 447 2.29 21.48 27.15
CA ASP A 447 3.15 20.74 28.07
C ASP A 447 3.09 21.37 29.47
N VAL A 448 2.22 20.81 30.31
CA VAL A 448 2.00 21.25 31.70
C VAL A 448 3.28 21.23 32.53
N TYR A 449 4.27 20.40 32.17
CA TYR A 449 5.53 20.31 32.90
C TYR A 449 6.47 21.49 32.64
N GLN A 450 6.18 22.30 31.61
CA GLN A 450 6.88 23.55 31.30
C GLN A 450 6.16 24.79 31.86
N PHE A 451 5.12 24.61 32.67
CA PHE A 451 4.43 25.75 33.27
C PHE A 451 5.35 26.45 34.27
N ASP A 452 5.46 27.77 34.15
CA ASP A 452 6.09 28.57 35.19
C ASP A 452 5.27 28.56 36.49
N ASN A 453 5.85 29.12 37.56
CA ASN A 453 5.22 29.11 38.87
C ASN A 453 3.85 29.81 38.87
N ASP A 454 3.67 30.88 38.10
CA ASP A 454 2.42 31.64 38.10
C ASP A 454 1.31 30.88 37.38
N CYS A 455 1.64 30.28 36.23
CA CYS A 455 0.77 29.41 35.47
C CYS A 455 0.38 28.16 36.27
N TRP A 456 1.36 27.51 36.91
CA TRP A 456 1.14 26.38 37.80
C TRP A 456 0.24 26.74 38.98
N ASN A 457 0.50 27.86 39.66
CA ASN A 457 -0.33 28.31 40.77
C ASN A 457 -1.79 28.57 40.34
N ALA A 458 -2.01 29.07 39.13
CA ALA A 458 -3.34 29.24 38.56
C ALA A 458 -4.02 27.89 38.29
N LEU A 459 -3.30 26.93 37.72
CA LEU A 459 -3.80 25.57 37.48
C LEU A 459 -4.12 24.85 38.79
N ASN A 460 -3.24 24.96 39.78
CA ASN A 460 -3.35 24.24 41.05
C ASN A 460 -4.62 24.63 41.83
N LYS A 461 -5.08 25.88 41.70
CA LYS A 461 -6.38 26.32 42.25
C LYS A 461 -7.55 25.53 41.68
N ILE A 462 -7.51 25.18 40.40
CA ILE A 462 -8.53 24.35 39.74
C ILE A 462 -8.40 22.90 40.20
N PHE A 463 -7.18 22.38 40.38
CA PHE A 463 -6.97 21.04 40.92
C PHE A 463 -7.58 20.87 42.33
N HIS A 464 -7.45 21.87 43.19
CA HIS A 464 -8.14 21.86 44.48
C HIS A 464 -9.67 21.84 44.35
N SER A 465 -10.25 22.46 43.31
CA SER A 465 -11.71 22.52 43.14
C SER A 465 -12.35 21.32 42.43
N ILE A 466 -11.54 20.36 42.01
CA ILE A 466 -11.98 19.06 41.49
C ILE A 466 -11.49 17.89 42.35
N ASP A 467 -11.04 18.18 43.58
CA ASP A 467 -10.65 17.20 44.59
C ASP A 467 -9.41 16.36 44.20
N VAL A 468 -8.46 16.90 43.42
CA VAL A 468 -7.22 16.17 43.06
C VAL A 468 -6.46 15.70 44.32
N TYR A 469 -6.48 16.51 45.37
CA TYR A 469 -5.76 16.26 46.62
C TYR A 469 -6.64 15.62 47.72
N ASP A 470 -7.87 15.20 47.43
CA ASP A 470 -8.74 14.59 48.43
C ASP A 470 -8.24 13.20 48.83
N LYS A 471 -8.10 12.99 50.14
CA LYS A 471 -7.59 11.77 50.79
C LYS A 471 -8.66 10.67 50.90
N VAL A 472 -9.95 10.98 50.64
CA VAL A 472 -11.11 10.10 50.93
C VAL A 472 -11.67 9.42 49.67
N GLN A 473 -11.58 10.05 48.49
CA GLN A 473 -12.11 9.46 47.25
C GLN A 473 -11.17 8.41 46.68
N GLN A 474 -11.42 7.14 47.03
CA GLN A 474 -10.59 6.00 46.60
C GLN A 474 -10.82 5.54 45.17
N PHE A 475 -11.88 5.96 44.48
CA PHE A 475 -12.10 5.60 43.08
C PHE A 475 -13.21 6.50 42.54
N ASN A 476 -12.88 7.48 41.69
CA ASN A 476 -13.78 8.06 40.69
C ASN A 476 -12.98 8.97 39.75
N GLY A 477 -13.08 8.70 38.45
CA GLY A 477 -12.67 9.55 37.32
C GLY A 477 -11.31 10.27 37.42
N ARG A 478 -10.30 9.75 36.71
CA ARG A 478 -9.04 10.43 36.30
C ARG A 478 -7.92 10.58 37.36
N SER A 479 -7.32 9.44 37.71
CA SER A 479 -6.01 9.38 38.42
C SER A 479 -4.87 10.15 37.72
N GLU A 480 -5.05 10.48 36.44
CA GLU A 480 -4.08 11.19 35.60
C GLU A 480 -3.76 12.60 36.13
N PHE A 481 -4.73 13.34 36.68
CA PHE A 481 -4.45 14.68 37.23
C PHE A 481 -3.58 14.62 38.49
N LYS A 482 -3.76 13.58 39.33
CA LYS A 482 -2.88 13.32 40.48
C LYS A 482 -1.46 13.03 40.02
N ILE A 483 -1.31 12.25 38.94
CA ILE A 483 0.00 11.93 38.34
C ILE A 483 0.64 13.19 37.76
N ILE A 484 -0.11 14.01 37.02
CA ILE A 484 0.39 15.28 36.48
C ILE A 484 0.91 16.18 37.60
N ALA A 485 0.13 16.35 38.68
CA ALA A 485 0.54 17.15 39.82
C ALA A 485 1.80 16.63 40.51
N LEU A 486 1.88 15.31 40.73
CA LEU A 486 3.05 14.67 41.28
C LEU A 486 4.29 14.89 40.41
N VAL A 487 4.19 14.62 39.11
CA VAL A 487 5.31 14.73 38.17
C VAL A 487 5.78 16.18 38.06
N TYR A 488 4.86 17.16 38.03
CA TYR A 488 5.22 18.58 38.06
C TYR A 488 6.02 18.95 39.31
N CYS A 489 5.57 18.53 40.50
CA CYS A 489 6.31 18.78 41.75
C CYS A 489 7.70 18.14 41.74
N ILE A 490 7.84 16.92 41.22
CA ILE A 490 9.14 16.22 41.11
C ILE A 490 10.09 16.97 40.17
N ILE A 491 9.61 17.33 38.97
CA ILE A 491 10.42 18.02 37.95
C ILE A 491 10.91 19.38 38.48
N ASN A 492 10.05 20.11 39.19
CA ASN A 492 10.32 21.46 39.69
C ASN A 492 10.86 21.50 41.14
N LYS A 493 11.14 20.34 41.74
CA LYS A 493 11.64 20.21 43.12
C LYS A 493 10.77 20.93 44.17
N LEU A 494 9.45 20.84 43.99
CA LEU A 494 8.46 21.34 44.95
C LEU A 494 8.08 20.24 45.94
N ASP A 495 7.63 20.64 47.13
CA ASP A 495 7.07 19.71 48.11
C ASP A 495 5.84 19.00 47.53
N VAL A 496 5.77 17.69 47.76
CA VAL A 496 4.67 16.84 47.28
C VAL A 496 3.65 16.69 48.39
N ASP A 497 2.38 16.98 48.09
CA ASP A 497 1.27 16.79 49.03
C ASP A 497 1.16 15.31 49.45
N GLU A 498 0.97 15.07 50.75
CA GLU A 498 0.81 13.73 51.32
C GLU A 498 -0.27 12.89 50.63
N ALA A 499 -1.35 13.52 50.15
CA ALA A 499 -2.42 12.86 49.42
C ALA A 499 -1.90 12.20 48.13
N LEU A 500 -0.99 12.86 47.41
CA LEU A 500 -0.36 12.33 46.21
C LEU A 500 0.64 11.21 46.53
N ILE A 501 1.40 11.36 47.63
CA ILE A 501 2.34 10.32 48.10
C ILE A 501 1.59 9.03 48.46
N LYS A 502 0.44 9.16 49.13
CA LYS A 502 -0.42 8.02 49.49
C LYS A 502 -0.97 7.34 48.24
N GLU A 503 -1.39 8.10 47.23
CA GLU A 503 -1.88 7.58 45.95
C GLU A 503 -0.82 6.70 45.26
N VAL A 504 0.42 7.18 45.15
CA VAL A 504 1.53 6.42 44.54
C VAL A 504 1.78 5.11 45.29
N LYS A 505 1.82 5.15 46.63
CA LYS A 505 2.08 3.97 47.46
C LYS A 505 0.97 2.92 47.39
N THR A 506 -0.26 3.34 47.09
CA THR A 506 -1.44 2.46 47.17
C THR A 506 -1.88 1.95 45.80
N ASN A 507 -1.76 2.78 44.75
CA ASN A 507 -2.46 2.55 43.47
C ASN A 507 -1.56 2.60 42.22
N VAL A 508 -0.34 3.13 42.29
CA VAL A 508 0.56 3.21 41.13
C VAL A 508 1.54 2.05 41.12
N TYR A 509 1.26 1.01 40.32
CA TYR A 509 2.24 -0.03 39.99
C TYR A 509 3.29 0.56 39.05
N PHE A 510 4.32 1.21 39.60
CA PHE A 510 5.57 1.34 38.86
C PHE A 510 6.11 -0.07 38.67
N TYR A 511 6.07 -0.58 37.43
CA TYR A 511 6.90 -1.73 37.07
C TYR A 511 8.32 -1.37 37.53
N ARG A 512 8.83 -2.10 38.52
CA ARG A 512 10.24 -2.04 38.91
C ARG A 512 11.05 -2.25 37.63
N LEU A 513 11.57 -1.18 37.04
CA LEU A 513 12.68 -1.29 36.14
C LEU A 513 13.79 -1.90 36.98
N ASN A 514 14.14 -3.16 36.70
CA ASN A 514 15.29 -3.83 37.25
C ASN A 514 16.52 -2.99 36.90
N THR A 515 16.89 -2.04 37.75
CA THR A 515 18.22 -1.49 37.80
C THR A 515 19.11 -2.56 38.42
N ASN A 516 19.49 -3.53 37.59
CA ASN A 516 20.71 -4.31 37.83
C ASN A 516 21.90 -3.36 37.67
N THR A 517 22.14 -2.53 38.67
CA THR A 517 23.45 -1.97 38.97
C THR A 517 23.90 -2.62 40.26
N LYS A 518 24.64 -3.73 40.09
CA LYS A 518 25.49 -4.28 41.15
C LYS A 518 26.55 -3.25 41.51
N SER A 519 26.66 -2.90 42.78
CA SER A 519 27.96 -2.70 43.44
C SER A 519 28.42 -4.05 43.96
#